data_AF-A0A7W1N9U8-F1
#
_entry.id   AF-A0A7W1N9U8-F1
#
_cell.length_a   1.000
_cell.length_b   1.000
_cell.length_c   1.000
_cell.angle_alpha   90.00
_cell.angle_beta   90.00
_cell.angle_gamma   90.00
#
_symmetry.space_group_name_H-M   'P 1'
#
loop_
_entity.id
_entity.type
_entity.pdbx_description
1 polymer ?
#
loop_
_entity_poly.entity_id
_entity_poly.type
_entity_poly.pdbx_seq_one_letter_code
_entity_poly.pdbx_strand_id
1 'polypeptide(L)'
;MDGDQDLALLIDRLDAVDDRTFAALIATLRADHPLQDRLRAQLAMAELLSQELAPARQGFTTALRYRLAHPRPTGRFLGRVLSTTRRARGRRRTRNTVPFAAFATAAAAAAAVLIVAVLMRDGAHAPTPRLAMLDIVGMASIRHDDGRAESARAGMPLRAGDVIAAGTDPGDVIAITTVDGTVLRGDPGIDLVMNDATRFRLSDGTLHVDVPHRPGAQRERLLIATDAGDISVTGTRFTLTATGPVTALAMAQGSVRFANPHGAIAVAAPDRARAAVGTAPRLELRFADRVAIEFHDDTHPLAVGARLDAGEPYDAARGYGWIGPLVGEPIPGAFDVRDGVRSARLRGRVMTRTPPRPILAAGSVDHVETWMMDVPDGRYAVTVRCGDSKEQGPHHVRIEGVQVVDRVITRADEAIERNAIVDVRDGQLTMEVGGPDAGLVADDGTSDTVLVSLVIEPRP
;
A
#
# COMPACT_ATOMS: atom_id res chain seq x y z
N MET A 1 10.51 -1.71 -44.02
CA MET A 1 10.13 -2.47 -42.82
C MET A 1 8.99 -1.72 -42.19
N ASP A 2 7.86 -2.39 -41.99
CA ASP A 2 6.70 -1.78 -41.35
C ASP A 2 6.95 -1.82 -39.83
N GLY A 3 7.36 -0.67 -39.29
CA GLY A 3 7.97 -0.57 -37.96
C GLY A 3 7.09 -1.12 -36.83
N ASP A 4 5.77 -1.17 -37.02
CA ASP A 4 4.82 -1.60 -35.99
C ASP A 4 4.65 -3.12 -35.94
N GLN A 5 4.66 -3.81 -37.08
CA GLN A 5 4.62 -5.29 -37.11
C GLN A 5 5.93 -5.91 -36.61
N ASP A 6 7.06 -5.29 -36.96
CA ASP A 6 8.38 -5.79 -36.54
C ASP A 6 8.59 -5.61 -35.04
N LEU A 7 8.10 -4.50 -34.44
CA LEU A 7 8.18 -4.28 -33.00
C LEU A 7 7.32 -5.27 -32.21
N ALA A 8 6.11 -5.58 -32.69
CA ALA A 8 5.22 -6.54 -32.07
C ALA A 8 5.78 -7.97 -32.13
N LEU A 9 6.31 -8.40 -33.28
CA LEU A 9 6.98 -9.70 -33.44
C LEU A 9 8.22 -9.83 -32.55
N LEU A 10 8.95 -8.73 -32.35
CA LEU A 10 10.13 -8.71 -31.51
C LEU A 10 9.77 -8.84 -30.02
N ILE A 11 8.74 -8.13 -29.56
CA ILE A 11 8.21 -8.25 -28.19
C ILE A 11 7.74 -9.69 -27.92
N ASP A 12 7.10 -10.34 -28.88
CA ASP A 12 6.52 -11.67 -28.71
C ASP A 12 7.54 -12.82 -28.79
N ARG A 13 8.70 -12.60 -29.44
CA ARG A 13 9.77 -13.61 -29.60
C ARG A 13 11.09 -13.22 -28.95
N LEU A 14 11.04 -12.35 -27.94
CA LEU A 14 12.24 -11.74 -27.35
C LEU A 14 13.22 -12.76 -26.73
N ASP A 15 12.70 -13.88 -26.22
CA ASP A 15 13.49 -14.98 -25.66
C ASP A 15 14.38 -15.69 -26.71
N ALA A 16 14.14 -15.45 -28.00
CA ALA A 16 14.89 -16.01 -29.12
C ALA A 16 15.86 -15.00 -29.76
N VAL A 17 15.96 -13.77 -29.24
CA VAL A 17 16.81 -12.71 -29.79
C VAL A 17 18.25 -12.88 -29.27
N ASP A 18 19.20 -13.10 -30.17
CA ASP A 18 20.62 -13.18 -29.82
C ASP A 18 21.23 -11.80 -29.52
N ASP A 19 22.41 -11.78 -28.88
CA ASP A 19 23.09 -10.54 -28.47
C ASP A 19 23.35 -9.58 -29.64
N ARG A 20 23.56 -10.12 -30.86
CA ARG A 20 23.82 -9.32 -32.05
C ARG A 20 22.55 -8.61 -32.53
N THR A 21 21.45 -9.31 -32.57
CA THR A 21 20.13 -8.79 -32.94
C THR A 21 19.65 -7.77 -31.89
N PHE A 22 19.90 -8.04 -30.61
CA PHE A 22 19.60 -7.10 -29.53
C PHE A 22 20.45 -5.83 -29.62
N ALA A 23 21.74 -5.93 -29.94
CA ALA A 23 22.60 -4.76 -30.13
C ALA A 23 22.15 -3.90 -31.33
N ALA A 24 21.74 -4.53 -32.43
CA ALA A 24 21.19 -3.83 -33.60
C ALA A 24 19.89 -3.09 -33.26
N LEU A 25 18.98 -3.71 -32.48
CA LEU A 25 17.76 -3.06 -31.99
C LEU A 25 18.08 -1.79 -31.17
N ILE A 26 19.04 -1.87 -30.24
CA ILE A 26 19.43 -0.72 -29.43
C ILE A 26 20.02 0.41 -30.29
N ALA A 27 20.77 0.06 -31.34
CA ALA A 27 21.29 1.05 -32.29
C ALA A 27 20.15 1.73 -33.07
N THR A 28 19.14 0.96 -33.54
CA THR A 28 17.96 1.49 -34.22
C THR A 28 17.13 2.40 -33.32
N LEU A 29 16.87 1.99 -32.07
CA LEU A 29 16.11 2.79 -31.10
C LEU A 29 16.82 4.09 -30.69
N ARG A 30 18.15 4.14 -30.83
CA ARG A 30 18.93 5.37 -30.61
C ARG A 30 18.88 6.33 -31.80
N ALA A 31 18.73 5.80 -33.01
CA ALA A 31 18.65 6.60 -34.23
C ALA A 31 17.23 7.15 -34.49
N ASP A 32 16.20 6.53 -33.89
CA ASP A 32 14.78 6.87 -34.10
C ASP A 32 14.08 7.14 -32.75
N HIS A 33 14.12 8.40 -32.31
CA HIS A 33 13.48 8.86 -31.08
C HIS A 33 11.95 8.65 -31.04
N PRO A 34 11.19 8.92 -32.13
CA PRO A 34 9.77 8.60 -32.18
C PRO A 34 9.47 7.11 -31.95
N LEU A 35 10.30 6.20 -32.47
CA LEU A 35 10.15 4.76 -32.19
C LEU A 35 10.46 4.43 -30.73
N GLN A 36 11.47 5.08 -30.13
CA GLN A 36 11.82 4.94 -28.72
C GLN A 36 10.65 5.33 -27.80
N ASP A 37 9.96 6.44 -28.09
CA ASP A 37 8.85 6.91 -27.27
C ASP A 37 7.60 6.03 -27.41
N ARG A 38 7.31 5.54 -28.62
CA ARG A 38 6.25 4.54 -28.84
C ARG A 38 6.52 3.24 -28.10
N LEU A 39 7.76 2.74 -28.12
CA LEU A 39 8.16 1.56 -27.36
C LEU A 39 8.02 1.78 -25.84
N ARG A 40 8.40 2.96 -25.33
CA ARG A 40 8.19 3.31 -23.91
C ARG A 40 6.72 3.29 -23.52
N ALA A 41 5.85 3.85 -24.36
CA ALA A 41 4.40 3.86 -24.13
C ALA A 41 3.81 2.44 -24.14
N GLN A 42 4.21 1.60 -25.09
CA GLN A 42 3.75 0.21 -25.16
C GLN A 42 4.27 -0.64 -23.98
N LEU A 43 5.51 -0.44 -23.54
CA LEU A 43 6.05 -1.15 -22.37
C LEU A 43 5.39 -0.71 -21.06
N ALA A 44 5.03 0.57 -20.91
CA ALA A 44 4.26 1.04 -19.76
C ALA A 44 2.87 0.36 -19.70
N MET A 45 2.22 0.20 -20.85
CA MET A 45 0.94 -0.53 -20.97
C MET A 45 1.10 -2.04 -20.68
N ALA A 46 2.18 -2.66 -21.19
CA ALA A 46 2.47 -4.06 -20.95
C ALA A 46 2.86 -4.33 -19.48
N GLU A 47 3.47 -3.37 -18.79
CA GLU A 47 3.79 -3.47 -17.36
C GLU A 47 2.52 -3.50 -16.51
N LEU A 48 1.57 -2.60 -16.80
CA LEU A 48 0.23 -2.59 -16.20
C LEU A 48 -0.50 -3.92 -16.43
N LEU A 49 -0.44 -4.48 -17.64
CA LEU A 49 -1.03 -5.79 -17.95
C LEU A 49 -0.27 -6.97 -17.32
N SER A 50 1.04 -6.86 -17.13
CA SER A 50 1.87 -7.92 -16.53
C SER A 50 1.70 -8.04 -15.03
N GLN A 51 1.38 -6.92 -14.35
CA GLN A 51 1.01 -6.90 -12.94
C GLN A 51 -0.28 -7.67 -12.68
N GLU A 52 -1.15 -7.80 -13.68
CA GLU A 52 -2.43 -8.51 -13.60
C GLU A 52 -2.35 -9.98 -14.05
N LEU A 53 -1.51 -10.36 -15.05
CA LEU A 53 -1.73 -11.63 -15.78
C LEU A 53 -0.52 -12.57 -16.03
N ALA A 54 0.75 -12.23 -15.73
CA ALA A 54 1.85 -13.17 -16.03
C ALA A 54 3.15 -13.01 -15.19
N PRO A 55 3.42 -13.94 -14.25
CA PRO A 55 4.66 -13.96 -13.45
C PRO A 55 5.97 -14.11 -14.26
N ALA A 56 5.90 -14.62 -15.49
CA ALA A 56 7.07 -14.91 -16.32
C ALA A 56 7.77 -13.67 -16.90
N ARG A 57 7.18 -12.47 -16.77
CA ARG A 57 7.69 -11.21 -17.36
C ARG A 57 8.29 -10.23 -16.35
N GLN A 58 8.36 -10.59 -15.06
CA GLN A 58 8.97 -9.73 -14.03
C GLN A 58 10.47 -9.48 -14.28
N GLY A 59 10.87 -8.20 -14.28
CA GLY A 59 12.26 -7.76 -14.43
C GLY A 59 12.70 -7.40 -15.86
N PHE A 60 11.82 -7.59 -16.85
CA PHE A 60 12.10 -7.28 -18.27
C PHE A 60 12.35 -5.78 -18.51
N THR A 61 11.42 -4.92 -18.09
CA THR A 61 11.52 -3.47 -18.28
C THR A 61 12.74 -2.90 -17.57
N THR A 62 13.08 -3.43 -16.39
CA THR A 62 14.28 -3.06 -15.62
C THR A 62 15.56 -3.41 -16.38
N ALA A 63 15.65 -4.60 -17.00
CA ALA A 63 16.81 -5.00 -17.79
C ALA A 63 17.00 -4.16 -19.06
N LEU A 64 15.91 -3.80 -19.74
CA LEU A 64 15.92 -2.97 -20.94
C LEU A 64 16.32 -1.51 -20.62
N ARG A 65 15.71 -0.91 -19.57
CA ARG A 65 16.08 0.43 -19.07
C ARG A 65 17.54 0.48 -18.65
N TYR A 66 18.02 -0.55 -17.96
CA TYR A 66 19.42 -0.64 -17.52
C TYR A 66 20.41 -0.67 -18.70
N ARG A 67 20.15 -1.46 -19.76
CA ARG A 67 21.03 -1.52 -20.96
C ARG A 67 20.98 -0.23 -21.80
N LEU A 68 19.83 0.45 -21.87
CA LEU A 68 19.76 1.76 -22.53
C LEU A 68 20.64 2.80 -21.83
N ALA A 69 20.71 2.74 -20.49
CA ALA A 69 21.53 3.63 -19.67
C ALA A 69 23.03 3.25 -19.59
N HIS A 70 23.41 1.98 -19.84
CA HIS A 70 24.79 1.50 -19.64
C HIS A 70 25.34 0.72 -20.86
N PRO A 71 26.03 1.37 -21.82
CA PRO A 71 26.41 0.79 -23.11
C PRO A 71 27.59 -0.21 -23.11
N ARG A 72 28.25 -0.48 -21.97
CA ARG A 72 29.37 -1.44 -21.89
C ARG A 72 29.04 -2.58 -20.91
N PRO A 73 29.16 -3.85 -21.31
CA PRO A 73 28.73 -4.97 -20.48
C PRO A 73 29.77 -5.27 -19.38
N THR A 74 29.31 -5.40 -18.13
CA THR A 74 30.04 -6.17 -17.13
C THR A 74 29.52 -7.61 -17.18
N GLY A 75 30.37 -8.56 -17.56
CA GLY A 75 30.01 -9.96 -17.87
C GLY A 75 29.41 -10.79 -16.71
N ARG A 76 29.13 -10.20 -15.55
CA ARG A 76 28.68 -10.91 -14.34
C ARG A 76 27.16 -10.93 -14.12
N PHE A 77 26.38 -10.13 -14.84
CA PHE A 77 24.93 -10.01 -14.61
C PHE A 77 24.11 -11.11 -15.32
N LEU A 78 24.44 -11.44 -16.57
CA LEU A 78 23.71 -12.44 -17.39
C LEU A 78 23.76 -13.86 -16.81
N GLY A 79 24.83 -14.22 -16.11
CA GLY A 79 24.97 -15.55 -15.50
C GLY A 79 23.97 -15.82 -14.37
N ARG A 80 23.43 -14.78 -13.71
CA ARG A 80 22.49 -14.93 -12.60
C ARG A 80 21.02 -14.91 -13.04
N VAL A 81 20.69 -14.16 -14.10
CA VAL A 81 19.32 -14.06 -14.61
C VAL A 81 18.91 -15.29 -15.43
N LEU A 82 19.87 -15.95 -16.10
CA LEU A 82 19.59 -17.13 -16.95
C LEU A 82 19.79 -18.48 -16.25
N SER A 83 20.34 -18.52 -15.04
CA SER A 83 20.54 -19.78 -14.30
C SER A 83 19.33 -20.22 -13.47
N THR A 84 18.38 -19.33 -13.21
CA THR A 84 17.12 -19.63 -12.51
C THR A 84 16.11 -20.38 -13.38
N THR A 85 16.14 -20.21 -14.71
CA THR A 85 15.19 -20.86 -15.63
C THR A 85 15.60 -22.25 -16.11
N ARG A 86 16.89 -22.65 -15.98
CA ARG A 86 17.38 -23.96 -16.44
C ARG A 86 17.20 -25.12 -15.46
N ARG A 87 16.84 -24.89 -14.20
CA ARG A 87 16.65 -25.98 -13.20
C ARG A 87 15.26 -26.61 -13.19
N ALA A 88 14.29 -26.11 -13.95
CA ALA A 88 12.91 -26.61 -13.93
C ALA A 88 12.55 -27.66 -15.01
N ARG A 89 13.49 -28.09 -15.88
CA ARG A 89 13.14 -28.93 -17.06
C ARG A 89 14.01 -30.17 -17.30
N GLY A 90 14.50 -30.81 -16.24
CA GLY A 90 15.32 -32.01 -16.38
C GLY A 90 14.81 -33.23 -15.60
N ARG A 91 13.85 -34.00 -16.16
CA ARG A 91 13.77 -35.49 -16.13
C ARG A 91 12.34 -36.01 -16.29
N ARG A 92 12.03 -36.56 -17.46
CA ARG A 92 11.52 -37.94 -17.67
C ARG A 92 11.08 -38.12 -19.12
N ARG A 93 11.95 -38.76 -19.91
CA ARG A 93 11.63 -39.33 -21.22
C ARG A 93 11.93 -40.82 -21.11
N THR A 94 10.89 -41.65 -20.97
CA THR A 94 10.96 -43.08 -21.29
C THR A 94 9.69 -43.42 -22.07
N ARG A 95 9.91 -43.79 -23.32
CA ARG A 95 8.92 -44.34 -24.26
C ARG A 95 8.43 -45.69 -23.73
N ASN A 96 7.13 -45.95 -23.83
CA ASN A 96 6.62 -47.26 -24.19
C ASN A 96 5.23 -47.08 -24.83
N THR A 97 5.11 -47.52 -26.07
CA THR A 97 3.90 -47.54 -26.90
C THR A 97 3.15 -48.84 -26.67
N VAL A 98 1.85 -48.77 -26.34
CA VAL A 98 0.91 -49.90 -26.31
C VAL A 98 -0.39 -49.43 -27.00
N PRO A 99 -1.04 -50.25 -27.86
CA PRO A 99 -2.10 -49.77 -28.74
C PRO A 99 -3.42 -49.50 -28.00
N PHE A 100 -4.05 -48.39 -28.38
CA PHE A 100 -5.06 -47.63 -27.61
C PHE A 100 -6.52 -48.03 -27.86
N ALA A 101 -6.79 -49.16 -28.51
CA ALA A 101 -8.13 -49.39 -29.09
C ALA A 101 -9.11 -50.22 -28.22
N ALA A 102 -8.73 -50.75 -27.06
CA ALA A 102 -9.60 -51.62 -26.25
C ALA A 102 -10.01 -51.06 -24.87
N PHE A 103 -9.46 -49.92 -24.44
CA PHE A 103 -9.78 -49.34 -23.11
C PHE A 103 -10.86 -48.25 -23.11
N ALA A 104 -11.28 -47.76 -24.29
CA ALA A 104 -12.19 -46.62 -24.38
C ALA A 104 -13.65 -46.97 -23.98
N THR A 105 -14.09 -48.20 -24.17
CA THR A 105 -15.49 -48.61 -23.89
C THR A 105 -15.73 -48.98 -22.42
N ALA A 106 -14.74 -49.55 -21.72
CA ALA A 106 -14.87 -49.87 -20.29
C ALA A 106 -14.72 -48.63 -19.39
N ALA A 107 -13.88 -47.66 -19.77
CA ALA A 107 -13.70 -46.41 -19.02
C ALA A 107 -14.94 -45.49 -19.11
N ALA A 108 -15.65 -45.48 -20.25
CA ALA A 108 -16.86 -44.68 -20.42
C ALA A 108 -18.04 -45.20 -19.58
N ALA A 109 -18.20 -46.53 -19.46
CA ALA A 109 -19.25 -47.12 -18.63
C ALA A 109 -18.97 -46.94 -17.13
N ALA A 110 -17.70 -47.07 -16.69
CA ALA A 110 -17.31 -46.80 -15.32
C ALA A 110 -17.44 -45.30 -14.96
N ALA A 111 -17.12 -44.40 -15.88
CA ALA A 111 -17.32 -42.95 -15.70
C ALA A 111 -18.81 -42.58 -15.63
N ALA A 112 -19.68 -43.19 -16.46
CA ALA A 112 -21.11 -42.94 -16.41
C ALA A 112 -21.75 -43.43 -15.09
N VAL A 113 -21.34 -44.60 -14.59
CA VAL A 113 -21.81 -45.10 -13.28
C VAL A 113 -21.28 -44.25 -12.13
N LEU A 114 -20.04 -43.74 -12.21
CA LEU A 114 -19.49 -42.82 -11.23
C LEU A 114 -20.21 -41.46 -11.24
N ILE A 115 -20.56 -40.94 -12.43
CA ILE A 115 -21.31 -39.68 -12.58
C ILE A 115 -22.74 -39.83 -12.02
N VAL A 116 -23.42 -40.96 -12.29
CA VAL A 116 -24.76 -41.21 -11.73
C VAL A 116 -24.69 -41.44 -10.20
N ALA A 117 -23.66 -42.12 -9.70
CA ALA A 117 -23.46 -42.31 -8.26
C ALA A 117 -23.10 -41.01 -7.52
N VAL A 118 -22.39 -40.07 -8.17
CA VAL A 118 -22.13 -38.73 -7.64
C VAL A 118 -23.42 -37.89 -7.66
N LEU A 119 -24.16 -37.89 -8.77
CA LEU A 119 -25.42 -37.13 -8.90
C LEU A 119 -26.53 -37.65 -7.96
N MET A 120 -26.54 -38.94 -7.60
CA MET A 120 -27.52 -39.49 -6.65
C MET A 120 -27.08 -39.37 -5.19
N ARG A 121 -25.82 -39.11 -4.90
CA ARG A 121 -25.31 -38.94 -3.52
C ARG A 121 -25.52 -37.53 -2.97
N ASP A 122 -25.82 -36.56 -3.83
CA ASP A 122 -26.05 -35.15 -3.46
C ASP A 122 -27.51 -34.83 -3.08
N GLY A 123 -28.40 -35.83 -2.99
CA GLY A 123 -29.78 -35.65 -2.50
C GLY A 123 -29.91 -35.56 -0.97
N ALA A 124 -28.88 -35.92 -0.22
CA ALA A 124 -28.86 -35.74 1.23
C ALA A 124 -28.39 -34.32 1.53
N HIS A 125 -29.32 -33.46 1.97
CA HIS A 125 -29.03 -32.13 2.49
C HIS A 125 -28.02 -32.26 3.64
N ALA A 126 -26.73 -32.17 3.33
CA ALA A 126 -25.71 -31.95 4.35
C ALA A 126 -26.16 -30.68 5.08
N PRO A 127 -26.34 -30.71 6.42
CA PRO A 127 -26.75 -29.54 7.14
C PRO A 127 -25.76 -28.43 6.81
N THR A 128 -26.24 -27.38 6.14
CA THR A 128 -25.44 -26.20 5.84
C THR A 128 -24.78 -25.78 7.16
N PRO A 129 -23.44 -25.77 7.23
CA PRO A 129 -22.74 -25.53 8.49
C PRO A 129 -23.24 -24.22 9.09
N ARG A 130 -23.52 -24.22 10.40
CA ARG A 130 -23.89 -22.99 11.11
C ARG A 130 -22.69 -22.05 11.07
N LEU A 131 -22.86 -20.90 10.42
CA LEU A 131 -21.76 -19.95 10.18
C LEU A 131 -21.67 -18.90 11.30
N ALA A 132 -22.81 -18.49 11.87
CA ALA A 132 -22.87 -17.51 12.95
C ALA A 132 -24.16 -17.64 13.77
N MET A 133 -24.15 -17.04 14.97
CA MET A 133 -25.31 -16.87 15.83
C MET A 133 -25.68 -15.39 15.92
N LEU A 134 -26.96 -15.09 15.73
CA LEU A 134 -27.52 -13.75 15.87
C LEU A 134 -28.02 -13.53 17.30
N ASP A 135 -27.69 -12.39 17.90
CA ASP A 135 -28.27 -11.83 19.11
C ASP A 135 -28.86 -10.45 18.78
N ILE A 136 -29.96 -10.09 19.44
CA ILE A 136 -30.79 -8.94 19.03
C ILE A 136 -31.33 -8.23 20.24
N VAL A 137 -31.18 -6.92 20.24
CA VAL A 137 -31.91 -6.00 21.12
C VAL A 137 -32.79 -5.14 20.22
N GLY A 138 -34.10 -5.13 20.43
CA GLY A 138 -35.06 -4.38 19.60
C GLY A 138 -35.59 -5.12 18.38
N MET A 139 -35.98 -4.39 17.35
CA MET A 139 -36.52 -4.91 16.09
C MET A 139 -35.43 -5.13 15.06
N ALA A 140 -35.39 -6.32 14.47
CA ALA A 140 -34.59 -6.61 13.30
C ALA A 140 -35.33 -7.58 12.38
N SER A 141 -34.97 -7.55 11.11
CA SER A 141 -35.50 -8.46 10.09
C SER A 141 -34.38 -9.15 9.35
N ILE A 142 -34.62 -10.39 8.95
CA ILE A 142 -33.75 -11.14 8.05
C ILE A 142 -34.54 -11.37 6.77
N ARG A 143 -33.93 -11.04 5.64
CA ARG A 143 -34.39 -11.44 4.32
C ARG A 143 -33.42 -12.46 3.76
N HIS A 144 -33.91 -13.66 3.50
CA HIS A 144 -33.10 -14.73 2.94
C HIS A 144 -32.85 -14.54 1.45
N ASP A 145 -31.95 -15.36 0.92
CA ASP A 145 -31.63 -15.44 -0.51
C ASP A 145 -32.84 -15.80 -1.40
N ASP A 146 -33.81 -16.55 -0.85
CA ASP A 146 -35.09 -16.87 -1.50
C ASP A 146 -36.10 -15.71 -1.53
N GLY A 147 -35.75 -14.57 -0.92
CA GLY A 147 -36.59 -13.37 -0.83
C GLY A 147 -37.60 -13.37 0.32
N ARG A 148 -37.71 -14.46 1.09
CA ARG A 148 -38.56 -14.52 2.28
C ARG A 148 -37.98 -13.62 3.37
N ALA A 149 -38.82 -12.74 3.92
CA ALA A 149 -38.48 -11.91 5.07
C ALA A 149 -39.12 -12.46 6.34
N GLU A 150 -38.38 -12.49 7.45
CA GLU A 150 -38.89 -12.81 8.77
C GLU A 150 -38.30 -11.92 9.85
N SER A 151 -39.04 -11.75 10.95
CA SER A 151 -38.52 -11.05 12.12
C SER A 151 -37.38 -11.86 12.73
N ALA A 152 -36.23 -11.21 12.86
CA ALA A 152 -35.03 -11.79 13.41
C ALA A 152 -35.23 -12.12 14.89
N ARG A 153 -34.64 -13.22 15.37
CA ARG A 153 -34.71 -13.64 16.79
C ARG A 153 -33.33 -14.02 17.30
N ALA A 154 -33.08 -13.79 18.60
CA ALA A 154 -31.85 -14.24 19.24
C ALA A 154 -31.69 -15.77 19.13
N GLY A 155 -30.46 -16.22 18.88
CA GLY A 155 -30.10 -17.62 18.63
C GLY A 155 -30.39 -18.13 17.22
N MET A 156 -30.93 -17.30 16.33
CA MET A 156 -31.24 -17.69 14.96
C MET A 156 -29.95 -17.96 14.16
N PRO A 157 -29.86 -19.10 13.44
CA PRO A 157 -28.71 -19.37 12.59
C PRO A 157 -28.78 -18.50 11.33
N LEU A 158 -27.64 -17.92 10.96
CA LEU A 158 -27.49 -17.16 9.71
C LEU A 158 -26.89 -18.04 8.61
N ARG A 159 -27.33 -17.77 7.37
CA ARG A 159 -26.89 -18.44 6.14
C ARG A 159 -26.18 -17.44 5.23
N ALA A 160 -25.34 -18.00 4.36
CA ALA A 160 -24.80 -17.24 3.23
C ALA A 160 -25.96 -16.71 2.37
N GLY A 161 -25.91 -15.41 2.03
CA GLY A 161 -26.94 -14.70 1.28
C GLY A 161 -27.99 -13.98 2.15
N ASP A 162 -28.02 -14.22 3.47
CA ASP A 162 -28.96 -13.52 4.35
C ASP A 162 -28.64 -12.01 4.40
N VAL A 163 -29.69 -11.19 4.26
CA VAL A 163 -29.67 -9.75 4.46
C VAL A 163 -30.29 -9.44 5.80
N ILE A 164 -29.55 -8.75 6.66
CA ILE A 164 -29.92 -8.46 8.04
C ILE A 164 -30.08 -6.95 8.16
N ALA A 165 -31.29 -6.52 8.53
CA ALA A 165 -31.61 -5.11 8.72
C ALA A 165 -32.11 -4.86 10.14
N ALA A 166 -31.51 -3.89 10.84
CA ALA A 166 -32.03 -3.39 12.11
C ALA A 166 -33.11 -2.33 11.85
N GLY A 167 -34.08 -2.22 12.75
CA GLY A 167 -35.00 -1.07 12.75
C GLY A 167 -34.26 0.25 13.03
N THR A 168 -34.97 1.36 12.90
CA THR A 168 -34.38 2.71 13.01
C THR A 168 -34.47 3.29 14.42
N ASP A 169 -35.15 2.61 15.35
CA ASP A 169 -35.28 3.13 16.71
C ASP A 169 -33.94 2.97 17.46
N PRO A 170 -33.56 3.90 18.36
CA PRO A 170 -32.26 3.86 19.05
C PRO A 170 -31.93 2.57 19.82
N GLY A 171 -32.94 1.74 20.11
CA GLY A 171 -32.79 0.45 20.76
C GLY A 171 -32.62 -0.74 19.82
N ASP A 172 -32.78 -0.55 18.51
CA ASP A 172 -32.75 -1.60 17.49
C ASP A 172 -31.29 -1.88 17.09
N VAL A 173 -30.65 -2.79 17.81
CA VAL A 173 -29.25 -3.16 17.66
C VAL A 173 -29.15 -4.65 17.35
N ILE A 174 -28.35 -5.00 16.35
CA ILE A 174 -28.01 -6.39 16.05
C ILE A 174 -26.60 -6.71 16.54
N ALA A 175 -26.39 -7.93 17.01
CA ALA A 175 -25.07 -8.46 17.33
C ALA A 175 -24.92 -9.85 16.72
N ILE A 176 -23.91 -10.05 15.88
CA ILE A 176 -23.61 -11.33 15.25
C ILE A 176 -22.32 -11.85 15.86
N THR A 177 -22.34 -13.06 16.40
CA THR A 177 -21.15 -13.77 16.85
C THR A 177 -20.87 -14.93 15.91
N THR A 178 -19.75 -14.86 15.20
CA THR A 178 -19.30 -15.91 14.29
C THR A 178 -18.70 -17.09 15.07
N VAL A 179 -18.49 -18.21 14.39
CA VAL A 179 -17.84 -19.40 14.98
C VAL A 179 -16.40 -19.17 15.44
N ASP A 180 -15.71 -18.16 14.90
CA ASP A 180 -14.37 -17.77 15.32
C ASP A 180 -14.36 -16.73 16.47
N GLY A 181 -15.54 -16.41 17.02
CA GLY A 181 -15.69 -15.48 18.13
C GLY A 181 -15.56 -14.01 17.72
N THR A 182 -15.54 -13.70 16.43
CA THR A 182 -15.70 -12.33 15.94
C THR A 182 -17.10 -11.84 16.33
N VAL A 183 -17.15 -10.62 16.86
CA VAL A 183 -18.40 -9.94 17.21
C VAL A 183 -18.60 -8.76 16.27
N LEU A 184 -19.74 -8.76 15.58
CA LEU A 184 -20.19 -7.70 14.68
C LEU A 184 -21.44 -7.07 15.27
N ARG A 185 -21.38 -5.82 15.70
CA ARG A 185 -22.52 -5.11 16.28
C ARG A 185 -22.97 -4.00 15.35
N GLY A 186 -24.18 -4.09 14.84
CA GLY A 186 -24.79 -3.09 13.98
C GLY A 186 -25.69 -2.13 14.74
N ASP A 187 -25.52 -0.84 14.49
CA ASP A 187 -26.37 0.23 15.00
C ASP A 187 -27.75 0.26 14.30
N PRO A 188 -28.72 1.04 14.82
CA PRO A 188 -30.02 1.21 14.18
C PRO A 188 -29.90 1.65 12.72
N GLY A 189 -30.76 1.07 11.87
CA GLY A 189 -30.79 1.33 10.43
C GLY A 189 -29.68 0.64 9.62
N ILE A 190 -28.88 -0.24 10.22
CA ILE A 190 -27.88 -1.00 9.47
C ILE A 190 -28.53 -1.92 8.42
N ASP A 191 -27.90 -2.03 7.26
CA ASP A 191 -28.16 -3.05 6.23
C ASP A 191 -26.89 -3.85 5.95
N LEU A 192 -26.88 -5.11 6.41
CA LEU A 192 -25.72 -6.01 6.38
C LEU A 192 -26.06 -7.32 5.67
N VAL A 193 -25.30 -7.66 4.63
CA VAL A 193 -25.40 -8.94 3.93
C VAL A 193 -24.29 -9.87 4.41
N MET A 194 -24.64 -11.09 4.79
CA MET A 194 -23.68 -12.13 5.13
C MET A 194 -23.42 -13.02 3.90
N ASN A 195 -22.27 -12.85 3.24
CA ASN A 195 -21.93 -13.68 2.08
C ASN A 195 -21.42 -15.06 2.50
N ASP A 196 -20.64 -15.14 3.58
CA ASP A 196 -20.23 -16.37 4.25
C ASP A 196 -19.82 -16.07 5.71
N ALA A 197 -19.20 -17.03 6.42
CA ALA A 197 -18.79 -16.85 7.83
C ALA A 197 -17.73 -15.75 8.05
N THR A 198 -16.99 -15.38 7.00
CA THR A 198 -15.84 -14.47 7.04
C THR A 198 -16.00 -13.28 6.09
N ARG A 199 -17.09 -13.24 5.30
CA ARG A 199 -17.34 -12.20 4.31
C ARG A 199 -18.69 -11.56 4.52
N PHE A 200 -18.67 -10.26 4.78
CA PHE A 200 -19.84 -9.44 4.98
C PHE A 200 -19.85 -8.30 3.96
N ARG A 201 -21.02 -7.78 3.63
CA ARG A 201 -21.19 -6.54 2.89
C ARG A 201 -22.05 -5.59 3.71
N LEU A 202 -21.50 -4.43 4.07
CA LEU A 202 -22.23 -3.35 4.70
C LEU A 202 -22.69 -2.39 3.61
N SER A 203 -24.00 -2.33 3.37
CA SER A 203 -24.60 -1.45 2.36
C SER A 203 -24.85 -0.06 2.93
N ASP A 204 -25.37 0.02 4.16
CA ASP A 204 -25.66 1.28 4.85
C ASP A 204 -25.61 1.09 6.38
N GLY A 205 -25.33 2.18 7.10
CA GLY A 205 -25.32 2.21 8.58
C GLY A 205 -23.94 2.05 9.22
N THR A 206 -23.93 1.85 10.54
CA THR A 206 -22.69 1.74 11.33
C THR A 206 -22.53 0.35 11.93
N LEU A 207 -21.32 -0.19 11.78
CA LEU A 207 -20.92 -1.51 12.22
C LEU A 207 -19.68 -1.41 13.12
N HIS A 208 -19.80 -1.88 14.36
CA HIS A 208 -18.70 -2.06 15.29
C HIS A 208 -18.20 -3.50 15.21
N VAL A 209 -16.88 -3.65 15.07
CA VAL A 209 -16.25 -4.96 14.83
C VAL A 209 -15.20 -5.21 15.89
N ASP A 210 -15.28 -6.37 16.53
CA ASP A 210 -14.26 -6.90 17.45
C ASP A 210 -13.82 -8.29 16.98
N VAL A 211 -12.60 -8.39 16.47
CA VAL A 211 -12.00 -9.65 16.02
C VAL A 211 -10.97 -10.10 17.05
N PRO A 212 -11.18 -11.23 17.74
CA PRO A 212 -10.24 -11.70 18.76
C PRO A 212 -8.87 -12.02 18.15
N HIS A 213 -7.80 -11.60 18.83
CA HIS A 213 -6.44 -11.91 18.41
C HIS A 213 -6.12 -13.39 18.68
N ARG A 214 -6.00 -14.20 17.63
CA ARG A 214 -5.54 -15.61 17.72
C ARG A 214 -4.10 -15.74 17.21
N PRO A 215 -3.11 -16.08 18.05
CA PRO A 215 -1.74 -16.31 17.61
C PRO A 215 -1.66 -17.58 16.74
N GLY A 216 -0.91 -17.55 15.64
CA GLY A 216 -0.54 -18.74 14.88
C GLY A 216 -1.61 -19.37 13.96
N ALA A 217 -2.86 -18.92 14.00
CA ALA A 217 -3.86 -19.36 13.02
C ALA A 217 -3.55 -18.74 11.64
N GLN A 218 -3.51 -19.57 10.60
CA GLN A 218 -3.46 -19.12 9.21
C GLN A 218 -4.83 -18.46 8.92
N ARG A 219 -4.91 -17.14 9.15
CA ARG A 219 -6.19 -16.43 9.23
C ARG A 219 -6.87 -16.38 7.86
N GLU A 220 -8.01 -17.04 7.73
CA GLU A 220 -9.03 -16.55 6.82
C GLU A 220 -9.36 -15.12 7.28
N ARG A 221 -9.11 -14.15 6.41
CA ARG A 221 -9.24 -12.73 6.75
C ARG A 221 -10.72 -12.40 6.72
N LEU A 222 -11.26 -11.91 7.84
CA LEU A 222 -12.56 -11.26 7.84
C LEU A 222 -12.51 -10.13 6.81
N LEU A 223 -13.43 -10.18 5.85
CA LEU A 223 -13.58 -9.22 4.78
C LEU A 223 -14.94 -8.54 4.93
N ILE A 224 -14.93 -7.22 5.03
CA ILE A 224 -16.16 -6.42 5.03
C ILE A 224 -16.11 -5.53 3.81
N ALA A 225 -16.98 -5.81 2.84
CA ALA A 225 -17.14 -5.01 1.65
C ALA A 225 -18.13 -3.87 1.90
N THR A 226 -17.89 -2.75 1.24
CA THR A 226 -18.82 -1.61 1.13
C THR A 226 -18.87 -1.20 -0.34
N ASP A 227 -19.70 -0.23 -0.68
CA ASP A 227 -19.67 0.34 -2.03
C ASP A 227 -18.34 1.07 -2.32
N ALA A 228 -17.71 1.68 -1.31
CA ALA A 228 -16.48 2.46 -1.48
C ALA A 228 -15.19 1.61 -1.43
N GLY A 229 -15.25 0.36 -0.93
CA GLY A 229 -14.11 -0.54 -0.90
C GLY A 229 -14.23 -1.69 0.10
N ASP A 230 -13.16 -2.48 0.15
CA ASP A 230 -13.02 -3.68 0.96
C ASP A 230 -12.10 -3.44 2.16
N ILE A 231 -12.56 -3.88 3.33
CA ILE A 231 -11.82 -3.85 4.59
C ILE A 231 -11.40 -5.27 4.94
N SER A 232 -10.10 -5.53 4.86
CA SER A 232 -9.49 -6.82 5.21
C SER A 232 -8.89 -6.74 6.61
N VAL A 233 -9.35 -7.62 7.49
CA VAL A 233 -9.12 -7.52 8.93
C VAL A 233 -8.24 -8.65 9.47
N THR A 234 -7.35 -8.34 10.41
CA THR A 234 -6.52 -9.33 11.11
C THR A 234 -6.43 -9.07 12.62
N GLY A 235 -7.50 -9.39 13.36
CA GLY A 235 -7.50 -9.37 14.83
C GLY A 235 -7.39 -7.97 15.44
N THR A 236 -8.50 -7.23 15.39
CA THR A 236 -8.56 -5.78 15.63
C THR A 236 -9.93 -5.35 16.14
N ARG A 237 -10.00 -4.14 16.70
CA ARG A 237 -11.27 -3.47 17.03
C ARG A 237 -11.40 -2.18 16.23
N PHE A 238 -12.53 -1.99 15.55
CA PHE A 238 -12.79 -0.80 14.74
C PHE A 238 -14.30 -0.53 14.57
N THR A 239 -14.61 0.66 14.08
CA THR A 239 -15.97 1.05 13.66
C THR A 239 -15.95 1.40 12.18
N LEU A 240 -16.94 0.92 11.44
CA LEU A 240 -17.12 1.15 10.02
C LEU A 240 -18.50 1.77 9.80
N THR A 241 -18.58 2.90 9.11
CA THR A 241 -19.83 3.55 8.74
C THR A 241 -19.92 3.64 7.22
N ALA A 242 -20.96 3.05 6.64
CA ALA A 242 -21.30 3.22 5.23
C ALA A 242 -22.50 4.16 5.12
N THR A 243 -22.43 5.11 4.19
CA THR A 243 -23.53 6.03 3.89
C THR A 243 -23.57 6.25 2.38
N GLY A 244 -24.36 5.44 1.68
CA GLY A 244 -24.37 5.38 0.23
C GLY A 244 -22.96 5.17 -0.36
N PRO A 245 -22.43 6.08 -1.21
CA PRO A 245 -21.16 5.88 -1.88
C PRO A 245 -19.93 6.15 -1.00
N VAL A 246 -20.11 6.42 0.29
CA VAL A 246 -19.02 6.81 1.20
C VAL A 246 -18.88 5.78 2.30
N THR A 247 -17.64 5.48 2.65
CA THR A 247 -17.30 4.64 3.79
C THR A 247 -16.26 5.33 4.66
N ALA A 248 -16.55 5.45 5.95
CA ALA A 248 -15.65 5.94 6.98
C ALA A 248 -15.25 4.78 7.91
N LEU A 249 -13.98 4.71 8.24
CA LEU A 249 -13.37 3.69 9.08
C LEU A 249 -12.65 4.39 10.24
N ALA A 250 -12.89 3.94 11.47
CA ALA A 250 -12.21 4.43 12.66
C ALA A 250 -11.60 3.27 13.46
N MET A 251 -10.29 3.29 13.63
CA MET A 251 -9.55 2.22 14.32
C MET A 251 -9.49 2.48 15.82
N ALA A 252 -9.87 1.48 16.62
CA ALA A 252 -9.71 1.50 18.07
C ALA A 252 -8.52 0.66 18.53
N GLN A 253 -8.21 -0.44 17.85
CA GLN A 253 -7.07 -1.30 18.16
C GLN A 253 -6.56 -2.05 16.91
N GLY A 254 -5.25 -2.19 16.80
CA GLY A 254 -4.59 -2.97 15.75
C GLY A 254 -4.58 -2.25 14.41
N SER A 255 -4.60 -2.99 13.29
CA SER A 255 -4.56 -2.43 11.94
C SER A 255 -5.40 -3.22 10.94
N VAL A 256 -6.04 -2.53 10.01
CA VAL A 256 -6.74 -3.15 8.87
C VAL A 256 -6.17 -2.65 7.55
N ARG A 257 -6.43 -3.38 6.46
CA ARG A 257 -6.19 -2.91 5.10
C ARG A 257 -7.51 -2.44 4.50
N PHE A 258 -7.57 -1.18 4.06
CA PHE A 258 -8.70 -0.61 3.35
C PHE A 258 -8.32 -0.41 1.88
N ALA A 259 -8.99 -1.10 0.96
CA ALA A 259 -8.61 -1.13 -0.45
C ALA A 259 -9.82 -0.99 -1.37
N ASN A 260 -9.62 -0.39 -2.54
CA ASN A 260 -10.56 -0.39 -3.65
C ASN A 260 -9.78 -0.38 -4.99
N PRO A 261 -10.44 -0.36 -6.16
CA PRO A 261 -9.75 -0.34 -7.45
C PRO A 261 -8.81 0.85 -7.68
N HIS A 262 -8.94 1.93 -6.90
CA HIS A 262 -8.13 3.14 -7.05
C HIS A 262 -6.92 3.18 -6.10
N GLY A 263 -6.83 2.27 -5.13
CA GLY A 263 -5.70 2.22 -4.21
C GLY A 263 -5.98 1.43 -2.94
N ALA A 264 -4.97 1.33 -2.08
CA ALA A 264 -5.09 0.67 -0.79
C ALA A 264 -4.21 1.34 0.25
N ILE A 265 -4.71 1.40 1.49
CA ILE A 265 -3.97 1.91 2.65
C ILE A 265 -4.04 0.91 3.80
N ALA A 266 -3.01 0.94 4.65
CA ALA A 266 -3.10 0.37 5.98
C ALA A 266 -3.62 1.45 6.94
N VAL A 267 -4.60 1.10 7.77
CA VAL A 267 -5.16 1.99 8.78
C VAL A 267 -4.91 1.35 10.12
N ALA A 268 -4.08 1.98 10.95
CA ALA A 268 -3.74 1.51 12.29
C ALA A 268 -4.45 2.37 13.34
N ALA A 269 -4.68 1.84 14.54
CA ALA A 269 -5.17 2.66 15.64
C ALA A 269 -4.14 3.74 16.03
N PRO A 270 -4.56 4.98 16.35
CA PRO A 270 -5.95 5.47 16.48
C PRO A 270 -6.50 6.12 15.19
N ASP A 271 -5.91 5.86 14.04
CA ASP A 271 -6.22 6.56 12.80
C ASP A 271 -7.65 6.29 12.30
N ARG A 272 -8.07 7.18 11.41
CA ARG A 272 -9.30 7.06 10.65
C ARG A 272 -8.98 7.04 9.18
N ALA A 273 -9.89 6.52 8.40
CA ALA A 273 -9.81 6.56 6.96
C ALA A 273 -11.19 6.79 6.35
N ARG A 274 -11.20 7.34 5.15
CA ARG A 274 -12.42 7.51 4.36
C ARG A 274 -12.15 7.14 2.91
N ALA A 275 -13.13 6.50 2.30
CA ALA A 275 -13.17 6.28 0.86
C ALA A 275 -14.54 6.69 0.34
N ALA A 276 -14.56 7.10 -0.93
CA ALA A 276 -15.78 7.27 -1.70
C ALA A 276 -15.66 6.45 -2.98
N VAL A 277 -16.78 6.00 -3.54
CA VAL A 277 -16.81 5.35 -4.86
C VAL A 277 -16.07 6.22 -5.88
N GLY A 278 -15.13 5.63 -6.61
CA GLY A 278 -14.32 6.34 -7.60
C GLY A 278 -13.03 7.00 -7.08
N THR A 279 -12.80 6.99 -5.76
CA THR A 279 -11.63 7.65 -5.13
C THR A 279 -10.84 6.64 -4.29
N ALA A 280 -9.51 6.71 -4.33
CA ALA A 280 -8.66 5.88 -3.46
C ALA A 280 -8.98 6.15 -1.98
N PRO A 281 -8.94 5.14 -1.09
CA PRO A 281 -9.06 5.35 0.35
C PRO A 281 -7.93 6.27 0.84
N ARG A 282 -8.24 7.16 1.78
CA ARG A 282 -7.27 8.09 2.39
C ARG A 282 -7.40 8.09 3.90
N LEU A 283 -6.31 8.34 4.60
CA LEU A 283 -6.35 8.58 6.04
C LEU A 283 -7.10 9.89 6.32
N GLU A 284 -8.09 9.84 7.21
CA GLU A 284 -8.68 11.03 7.82
C GLU A 284 -7.84 11.41 9.01
N LEU A 285 -6.92 12.32 8.77
CA LEU A 285 -6.17 12.99 9.80
C LEU A 285 -7.15 13.82 10.65
N ARG A 286 -7.26 13.48 11.94
CA ARG A 286 -7.98 14.32 12.90
C ARG A 286 -7.09 15.48 13.31
N PHE A 287 -7.20 16.59 12.61
CA PHE A 287 -6.57 17.85 13.02
C PHE A 287 -7.23 18.52 14.21
N ALA A 288 -8.16 17.85 14.90
CA ALA A 288 -8.55 18.27 16.25
C ALA A 288 -7.44 17.98 17.27
N ASP A 289 -6.45 17.15 16.91
CA ASP A 289 -5.39 16.68 17.79
C ASP A 289 -4.00 17.08 17.26
N ARG A 290 -3.02 17.03 18.16
CA ARG A 290 -1.59 17.18 17.87
C ARG A 290 -1.10 16.05 16.96
N VAL A 291 -0.49 16.40 15.83
CA VAL A 291 0.22 15.47 14.94
C VAL A 291 1.72 15.58 15.22
N ALA A 292 2.40 14.44 15.34
CA ALA A 292 3.86 14.39 15.41
C ALA A 292 4.41 13.51 14.28
N ILE A 293 5.35 14.06 13.50
CA ILE A 293 6.13 13.38 12.47
C ILE A 293 7.56 13.28 12.96
N GLU A 294 8.14 12.08 12.88
CA GLU A 294 9.56 11.83 13.13
C GLU A 294 10.23 11.44 11.81
N PHE A 295 11.36 12.08 11.51
CA PHE A 295 12.06 11.92 10.24
C PHE A 295 13.26 10.98 10.42
N HIS A 296 13.02 9.68 10.24
CA HIS A 296 13.98 8.63 10.52
C HIS A 296 13.89 7.49 9.49
N ASP A 297 14.73 6.46 9.64
CA ASP A 297 14.56 5.22 8.88
C ASP A 297 13.47 4.31 9.45
N ASP A 298 13.10 3.29 8.66
CA ASP A 298 12.06 2.31 8.99
C ASP A 298 12.40 1.42 10.19
N THR A 299 13.59 1.57 10.78
CA THR A 299 14.02 0.83 11.98
C THR A 299 13.95 1.66 13.25
N HIS A 300 13.64 2.96 13.16
CA HIS A 300 13.59 3.84 14.33
C HIS A 300 12.36 3.57 15.20
N PRO A 301 12.52 3.39 16.53
CA PRO A 301 11.39 3.26 17.44
C PRO A 301 10.70 4.61 17.60
N LEU A 302 9.46 4.72 17.12
CA LEU A 302 8.67 5.95 17.22
C LEU A 302 8.15 6.21 18.63
N ALA A 303 8.04 7.49 19.01
CA ALA A 303 7.24 7.87 20.16
C ALA A 303 5.75 7.47 19.98
N VAL A 304 5.05 7.20 21.08
CA VAL A 304 3.62 6.82 21.04
C VAL A 304 2.81 7.93 20.36
N GLY A 305 2.13 7.57 19.27
CA GLY A 305 1.30 8.49 18.48
C GLY A 305 2.06 9.32 17.44
N ALA A 306 3.40 9.21 17.39
CA ALA A 306 4.17 9.78 16.30
C ALA A 306 4.07 8.92 15.04
N ARG A 307 4.26 9.56 13.88
CA ARG A 307 4.29 8.93 12.56
C ARG A 307 5.69 9.03 11.99
N LEU A 308 6.14 7.98 11.30
CA LEU A 308 7.41 8.00 10.58
C LEU A 308 7.23 8.68 9.22
N ASP A 309 8.17 9.55 8.86
CA ASP A 309 8.45 9.90 7.48
C ASP A 309 9.89 9.47 7.15
N ALA A 310 10.00 8.51 6.24
CA ALA A 310 11.26 8.00 5.76
C ALA A 310 11.49 8.52 4.33
N GLY A 311 11.33 9.83 4.12
CA GLY A 311 11.79 10.50 2.89
C GLY A 311 10.99 10.12 1.65
N GLU A 312 9.87 9.43 1.79
CA GLU A 312 9.13 8.91 0.66
C GLU A 312 8.36 10.05 -0.05
N PRO A 313 8.13 9.92 -1.38
CA PRO A 313 7.32 10.88 -2.12
C PRO A 313 5.97 11.14 -1.46
N TYR A 314 5.43 12.34 -1.62
CA TYR A 314 4.07 12.65 -1.18
C TYR A 314 3.10 11.62 -1.79
N ASP A 315 2.30 11.02 -0.92
CA ASP A 315 1.28 10.04 -1.28
C ASP A 315 -0.05 10.51 -0.69
N ALA A 316 -1.03 10.77 -1.54
CA ALA A 316 -2.34 11.29 -1.13
C ALA A 316 -3.14 10.30 -0.25
N ALA A 317 -2.77 9.02 -0.25
CA ALA A 317 -3.43 8.01 0.57
C ALA A 317 -2.90 8.06 2.03
N ARG A 318 -1.59 8.26 2.17
CA ARG A 318 -0.88 8.54 3.42
C ARG A 318 -1.16 9.97 3.94
N GLY A 319 -1.40 10.91 3.04
CA GLY A 319 -1.70 12.32 3.32
C GLY A 319 -0.48 13.16 3.67
N TYR A 320 0.74 12.66 3.45
CA TYR A 320 1.98 13.43 3.60
C TYR A 320 3.15 12.83 2.80
N GLY A 321 4.22 13.61 2.67
CA GLY A 321 5.52 13.20 2.12
C GLY A 321 6.18 14.31 1.33
N TRP A 322 7.21 13.96 0.56
CA TRP A 322 8.08 14.93 -0.12
C TRP A 322 7.67 15.20 -1.57
N ILE A 323 7.78 16.47 -1.98
CA ILE A 323 7.70 16.98 -3.35
C ILE A 323 8.97 17.77 -3.65
N GLY A 324 9.59 17.54 -4.82
CA GLY A 324 10.81 18.24 -5.18
C GLY A 324 11.67 17.48 -6.18
N PRO A 325 12.75 18.13 -6.68
CA PRO A 325 13.53 17.64 -7.81
C PRO A 325 14.26 16.33 -7.54
N LEU A 326 14.51 16.01 -6.26
CA LEU A 326 15.28 14.83 -5.87
C LEU A 326 14.42 13.78 -5.16
N VAL A 327 13.09 13.86 -5.26
CA VAL A 327 12.18 12.92 -4.59
C VAL A 327 12.39 11.51 -5.11
N GLY A 328 12.78 10.59 -4.21
CA GLY A 328 13.16 9.21 -4.56
C GLY A 328 14.53 9.08 -5.24
N GLU A 329 15.23 10.19 -5.48
CA GLU A 329 16.57 10.21 -6.07
C GLU A 329 17.63 10.51 -5.00
N PRO A 330 18.87 10.05 -5.21
CA PRO A 330 19.99 10.48 -4.39
C PRO A 330 20.25 11.98 -4.48
N ILE A 331 20.50 12.61 -3.33
CA ILE A 331 20.85 14.03 -3.28
C ILE A 331 22.27 14.20 -3.87
N PRO A 332 22.44 14.91 -5.00
CA PRO A 332 23.75 15.15 -5.58
C PRO A 332 24.61 15.96 -4.63
N GLY A 333 25.82 15.48 -4.31
CA GLY A 333 26.74 16.21 -3.43
C GLY A 333 26.49 16.06 -1.93
N ALA A 334 25.53 15.22 -1.50
CA ALA A 334 25.48 14.74 -0.11
C ALA A 334 26.70 13.84 0.15
N PHE A 335 27.83 14.49 0.42
CA PHE A 335 29.15 13.90 0.52
C PHE A 335 29.31 13.15 1.84
N ASP A 336 29.62 11.86 1.75
CA ASP A 336 30.54 11.20 2.67
C ASP A 336 31.71 10.63 1.83
N VAL A 337 32.76 11.44 1.65
CA VAL A 337 33.98 11.06 0.90
C VAL A 337 34.78 10.00 1.65
N ARG A 338 34.45 9.64 2.90
CA ARG A 338 35.25 8.65 3.65
C ARG A 338 34.75 7.21 3.53
N ASP A 339 33.47 6.95 3.23
CA ASP A 339 32.92 5.58 3.29
C ASP A 339 32.22 5.05 2.03
N GLY A 340 32.13 5.80 0.92
CA GLY A 340 31.75 5.23 -0.38
C GLY A 340 30.31 4.72 -0.52
N VAL A 341 29.39 5.19 0.34
CA VAL A 341 27.96 4.84 0.29
C VAL A 341 27.17 6.04 -0.24
N ARG A 342 26.26 5.79 -1.21
CA ARG A 342 25.48 6.82 -1.91
C ARG A 342 24.20 7.18 -1.15
N SER A 343 23.94 8.47 -0.99
CA SER A 343 22.84 9.08 -0.22
C SER A 343 21.53 9.13 -1.01
N ALA A 344 20.72 8.07 -0.97
CA ALA A 344 19.39 8.02 -1.61
C ALA A 344 18.26 8.42 -0.65
N ARG A 345 18.28 9.66 -0.11
CA ARG A 345 17.35 10.24 0.90
C ARG A 345 17.10 9.46 2.21
N LEU A 346 17.47 8.18 2.25
CA LEU A 346 17.63 7.32 3.38
C LEU A 346 18.63 6.23 3.05
N ARG A 347 19.37 5.81 4.08
CA ARG A 347 20.38 4.74 4.01
C ARG A 347 19.71 3.37 3.84
N GLY A 348 19.15 3.13 2.67
CA GLY A 348 18.79 1.81 2.18
C GLY A 348 20.01 1.05 1.65
N ARG A 349 20.88 0.59 2.58
CA ARG A 349 21.69 -0.64 2.44
C ARG A 349 22.92 -0.63 1.51
N VAL A 350 24.03 -0.05 2.00
CA VAL A 350 25.36 -0.68 1.93
C VAL A 350 26.08 -0.38 3.24
N MET A 351 26.21 -1.37 4.13
CA MET A 351 27.08 -1.25 5.32
C MET A 351 28.48 -1.75 5.00
N THR A 352 29.43 -0.83 4.94
CA THR A 352 30.79 -1.02 5.46
C THR A 352 30.78 -0.58 6.93
N ARG A 353 31.05 -1.52 7.84
CA ARG A 353 31.46 -1.42 9.28
C ARG A 353 30.84 -0.43 10.28
N THR A 354 30.06 0.59 9.91
CA THR A 354 29.46 1.55 10.84
C THR A 354 27.94 1.48 10.77
N PRO A 355 27.20 1.24 11.87
CA PRO A 355 25.73 1.21 11.90
C PRO A 355 25.15 2.40 11.11
N PRO A 356 24.23 2.17 10.14
CA PRO A 356 23.55 3.27 9.46
C PRO A 356 22.86 4.14 10.49
N ARG A 357 22.96 5.45 10.32
CA ARG A 357 22.29 6.40 11.19
C ARG A 357 20.90 6.68 10.63
N PRO A 358 19.85 6.63 11.46
CA PRO A 358 18.48 6.81 11.03
C PRO A 358 18.15 8.31 10.94
N ILE A 359 18.87 9.11 10.15
CA ILE A 359 18.56 10.55 10.00
C ILE A 359 18.12 10.85 8.57
N LEU A 360 17.19 11.80 8.45
CA LEU A 360 16.74 12.32 7.17
C LEU A 360 17.35 13.70 6.92
N ALA A 361 18.26 13.76 5.95
CA ALA A 361 18.80 15.01 5.42
C ALA A 361 17.96 15.41 4.20
N ALA A 362 17.50 16.66 4.16
CA ALA A 362 16.71 17.20 3.07
C ALA A 362 17.10 18.66 2.80
N GLY A 363 17.04 19.05 1.52
CA GLY A 363 17.49 20.37 1.08
C GLY A 363 18.99 20.57 1.24
N SER A 364 19.54 21.52 0.50
CA SER A 364 20.91 22.00 0.71
C SER A 364 21.00 23.47 0.35
N VAL A 365 22.18 24.05 0.44
CA VAL A 365 22.39 25.43 -0.02
C VAL A 365 22.13 25.59 -1.52
N ASP A 366 22.17 24.51 -2.31
CA ASP A 366 21.99 24.57 -3.77
C ASP A 366 20.59 24.16 -4.23
N HIS A 367 19.74 23.64 -3.35
CA HIS A 367 18.37 23.23 -3.70
C HIS A 367 17.40 23.28 -2.53
N VAL A 368 16.14 23.52 -2.86
CA VAL A 368 15.02 23.45 -1.92
C VAL A 368 14.29 22.12 -2.12
N GLU A 369 13.93 21.50 -1.02
CA GLU A 369 12.99 20.38 -0.97
C GLU A 369 11.72 20.79 -0.25
N THR A 370 10.60 20.24 -0.69
CA THR A 370 9.30 20.56 -0.12
C THR A 370 8.71 19.32 0.51
N TRP A 371 8.31 19.41 1.77
CA TRP A 371 7.51 18.40 2.44
C TRP A 371 6.08 18.93 2.57
N MET A 372 5.10 18.07 2.33
CA MET A 372 3.69 18.44 2.36
C MET A 372 2.88 17.47 3.22
N MET A 373 1.83 17.99 3.84
CA MET A 373 0.85 17.22 4.59
C MET A 373 -0.55 17.79 4.39
N ASP A 374 -1.51 16.93 4.09
CA ASP A 374 -2.92 17.32 3.97
C ASP A 374 -3.46 17.70 5.35
N VAL A 375 -3.80 18.97 5.55
CA VAL A 375 -4.38 19.51 6.80
C VAL A 375 -5.56 20.43 6.47
N PRO A 376 -6.71 20.40 7.18
CA PRO A 376 -7.79 21.35 6.97
C PRO A 376 -7.30 22.79 7.08
N ASP A 377 -7.94 23.69 6.35
CA ASP A 377 -7.73 25.12 6.50
C ASP A 377 -7.90 25.53 7.97
N GLY A 378 -6.96 26.32 8.46
CA GLY A 378 -6.90 26.65 9.86
C GLY A 378 -5.57 27.23 10.28
N ARG A 379 -5.51 27.58 11.56
CA ARG A 379 -4.29 28.09 12.18
C ARG A 379 -3.61 26.98 12.96
N TYR A 380 -2.30 26.87 12.85
CA TYR A 380 -1.52 25.82 13.48
C TYR A 380 -0.33 26.40 14.23
N ALA A 381 -0.04 25.85 15.41
CA ALA A 381 1.28 25.96 16.02
C ALA A 381 2.13 24.79 15.53
N VAL A 382 3.27 25.13 14.95
CA VAL A 382 4.17 24.15 14.35
C VAL A 382 5.51 24.23 15.04
N THR A 383 5.99 23.10 15.55
CA THR A 383 7.32 22.94 16.16
C THR A 383 8.19 22.10 15.24
N VAL A 384 9.32 22.63 14.80
CA VAL A 384 10.32 21.88 14.03
C VAL A 384 11.58 21.70 14.86
N ARG A 385 12.16 20.51 14.79
CA ARG A 385 13.44 20.18 15.41
C ARG A 385 14.44 19.73 14.36
N CYS A 386 15.62 20.36 14.35
CA CYS A 386 16.73 20.03 13.45
C CYS A 386 18.00 19.72 14.24
N GLY A 387 18.85 18.83 13.74
CA GLY A 387 20.14 18.49 14.35
C GLY A 387 20.61 17.07 14.05
N ASP A 388 21.86 16.77 14.40
CA ASP A 388 22.46 15.44 14.28
C ASP A 388 23.50 15.22 15.40
N SER A 389 23.96 13.99 15.54
CA SER A 389 25.14 13.55 16.30
C SER A 389 26.49 14.07 15.78
N LYS A 390 26.49 14.90 14.73
CA LYS A 390 27.64 15.62 14.19
C LYS A 390 27.28 17.09 14.05
N GLU A 391 28.30 17.93 13.93
CA GLU A 391 28.06 19.30 13.52
C GLU A 391 27.39 19.27 12.14
N GLN A 392 26.31 20.04 11.98
CA GLN A 392 25.48 19.99 10.79
C GLN A 392 24.80 21.33 10.57
N GLY A 393 24.59 21.68 9.31
CA GLY A 393 23.84 22.84 8.87
C GLY A 393 24.54 23.54 7.70
N PRO A 394 24.17 24.79 7.39
CA PRO A 394 23.14 25.56 8.06
C PRO A 394 21.73 24.98 7.82
N HIS A 395 21.02 24.70 8.91
CA HIS A 395 19.61 24.31 8.85
C HIS A 395 18.78 25.49 8.37
N HIS A 396 17.90 25.27 7.39
CA HIS A 396 17.01 26.29 6.84
C HIS A 396 15.63 25.69 6.59
N VAL A 397 14.61 26.22 7.29
CA VAL A 397 13.23 25.71 7.24
C VAL A 397 12.24 26.87 7.16
N ARG A 398 11.36 26.84 6.16
CA ARG A 398 10.17 27.69 6.04
C ARG A 398 8.91 26.83 6.08
N ILE A 399 7.87 27.29 6.75
CA ILE A 399 6.58 26.59 6.84
C ILE A 399 5.49 27.60 6.50
N GLU A 400 4.65 27.32 5.49
CA GLU A 400 3.67 28.27 4.95
C GLU A 400 4.31 29.64 4.61
N GLY A 401 5.54 29.63 4.08
CA GLY A 401 6.33 30.83 3.80
C GLY A 401 6.90 31.56 5.03
N VAL A 402 6.59 31.12 6.25
CA VAL A 402 7.15 31.68 7.50
C VAL A 402 8.51 31.03 7.78
N GLN A 403 9.56 31.84 7.89
CA GLN A 403 10.90 31.35 8.27
C GLN A 403 10.90 30.89 9.74
N VAL A 404 11.10 29.59 9.96
CA VAL A 404 11.09 28.97 11.31
C VAL A 404 12.51 28.74 11.82
N VAL A 405 13.39 28.26 10.94
CA VAL A 405 14.82 28.08 11.21
C VAL A 405 15.60 28.81 10.13
N ASP A 406 16.37 29.84 10.48
CA ASP A 406 17.19 30.60 9.51
C ASP A 406 18.68 30.34 9.73
N ARG A 407 19.25 29.51 8.86
CA ARG A 407 20.69 29.29 8.69
C ARG A 407 21.43 28.97 9.99
N VAL A 408 20.90 28.02 10.75
CA VAL A 408 21.47 27.68 12.06
C VAL A 408 22.36 26.44 11.92
N ILE A 409 23.61 26.54 12.38
CA ILE A 409 24.49 25.38 12.51
C ILE A 409 24.31 24.79 13.92
N THR A 410 24.08 23.49 14.03
CA THR A 410 24.06 22.75 15.29
C THR A 410 25.38 22.06 15.52
N ARG A 411 25.91 22.03 16.75
CA ARG A 411 27.06 21.19 17.09
C ARG A 411 26.68 19.70 17.09
N ALA A 412 27.70 18.85 17.17
CA ALA A 412 27.51 17.42 17.40
C ALA A 412 26.67 17.16 18.66
N ASP A 413 25.65 16.30 18.50
CA ASP A 413 24.68 15.90 19.52
C ASP A 413 23.79 17.07 20.02
N GLU A 414 23.82 18.21 19.33
CA GLU A 414 22.95 19.36 19.58
C GLU A 414 21.77 19.34 18.60
N ALA A 415 20.60 19.74 19.08
CA ALA A 415 19.43 19.97 18.24
C ALA A 415 18.79 21.31 18.59
N ILE A 416 18.33 22.00 17.56
CA ILE A 416 17.54 23.22 17.70
C ILE A 416 16.07 22.89 17.55
N GLU A 417 15.26 23.49 18.41
CA GLU A 417 13.80 23.43 18.32
C GLU A 417 13.27 24.85 18.14
N ARG A 418 12.36 25.03 17.17
CA ARG A 418 11.75 26.32 16.86
C ARG A 418 10.26 26.14 16.62
N ASN A 419 9.51 27.17 17.00
CA ASN A 419 8.05 27.18 16.92
C ASN A 419 7.59 28.33 16.03
N ALA A 420 6.56 28.11 15.24
CA ALA A 420 5.88 29.14 14.46
C ALA A 420 4.36 28.96 14.52
N ILE A 421 3.62 30.05 14.34
CA ILE A 421 2.19 30.01 14.07
C ILE A 421 2.01 30.26 12.57
N VAL A 422 1.27 29.38 11.90
CA VAL A 422 1.03 29.44 10.46
C VAL A 422 -0.46 29.31 10.16
N ASP A 423 -0.91 29.92 9.05
CA ASP A 423 -2.27 29.81 8.55
C ASP A 423 -2.25 28.95 7.27
N VAL A 424 -2.94 27.81 7.27
CA VAL A 424 -3.16 26.96 6.09
C VAL A 424 -4.48 27.35 5.43
N ARG A 425 -4.49 27.47 4.09
CA ARG A 425 -5.64 28.01 3.33
C ARG A 425 -6.04 27.19 2.10
N ASP A 426 -5.29 26.15 1.78
CA ASP A 426 -5.47 25.30 0.59
C ASP A 426 -5.62 23.81 0.94
N GLY A 427 -5.87 23.51 2.21
CA GLY A 427 -5.96 22.15 2.71
C GLY A 427 -4.61 21.43 2.84
N GLN A 428 -3.48 22.13 2.73
CA GLN A 428 -2.15 21.51 2.80
C GLN A 428 -1.15 22.37 3.60
N LEU A 429 -0.48 21.75 4.57
CA LEU A 429 0.69 22.33 5.20
C LEU A 429 1.94 21.99 4.38
N THR A 430 2.69 23.02 4.03
CA THR A 430 3.90 22.98 3.20
C THR A 430 5.11 23.46 4.00
N MET A 431 6.16 22.65 4.00
CA MET A 431 7.45 22.94 4.62
C MET A 431 8.55 22.90 3.57
N GLU A 432 9.23 24.02 3.35
CA GLU A 432 10.40 24.12 2.49
C GLU A 432 11.67 23.97 3.33
N VAL A 433 12.62 23.19 2.82
CA VAL A 433 13.87 22.85 3.49
C VAL A 433 15.05 23.10 2.54
N GLY A 434 16.09 23.80 3.02
CA GLY A 434 17.24 24.22 2.21
C GLY A 434 17.03 25.54 1.46
N GLY A 435 17.89 25.83 0.48
CA GLY A 435 17.81 26.97 -0.43
C GLY A 435 19.04 27.89 -0.53
N PRO A 436 19.14 28.69 -1.63
CA PRO A 436 20.33 29.44 -2.06
C PRO A 436 20.76 30.64 -1.21
N ASP A 437 20.03 30.98 -0.15
CA ASP A 437 20.37 32.13 0.71
C ASP A 437 21.38 31.79 1.81
N ALA A 438 21.89 30.56 1.84
CA ALA A 438 22.66 30.08 2.98
C ALA A 438 24.06 30.69 3.06
N GLY A 439 24.87 30.68 1.98
CA GLY A 439 26.27 31.19 1.94
C GLY A 439 27.21 30.68 3.04
N LEU A 440 26.69 29.83 3.92
CA LEU A 440 27.27 29.28 5.12
C LEU A 440 27.31 27.78 4.89
N VAL A 441 28.44 27.20 5.26
CA VAL A 441 28.69 25.77 5.20
C VAL A 441 29.25 25.43 6.58
N ALA A 442 28.86 24.31 7.17
CA ALA A 442 29.44 23.87 8.43
C ALA A 442 30.95 23.60 8.28
N ASP A 443 31.69 23.50 9.38
CA ASP A 443 33.15 23.31 9.33
C ASP A 443 33.54 22.00 8.62
N ASP A 444 32.64 21.01 8.62
CA ASP A 444 32.83 19.73 7.93
C ASP A 444 32.41 19.75 6.45
N GLY A 445 32.01 20.90 5.92
CA GLY A 445 31.59 21.07 4.54
C GLY A 445 30.13 20.69 4.28
N THR A 446 29.38 20.26 5.31
CA THR A 446 27.95 19.98 5.15
C THR A 446 27.15 21.26 4.99
N SER A 447 26.03 21.11 4.30
CA SER A 447 25.18 22.23 3.89
C SER A 447 23.68 21.87 3.95
N ASP A 448 23.40 20.64 4.36
CA ASP A 448 22.07 20.04 4.32
C ASP A 448 21.34 20.29 5.64
N THR A 449 20.03 20.46 5.58
CA THR A 449 19.21 20.50 6.79
C THR A 449 18.87 19.08 7.21
N VAL A 450 19.12 18.75 8.48
CA VAL A 450 18.76 17.45 9.05
C VAL A 450 17.56 17.63 9.95
N LEU A 451 16.41 17.12 9.50
CA LEU A 451 15.18 17.13 10.27
C LEU A 451 15.18 15.97 11.26
N VAL A 452 14.69 16.24 12.47
CA VAL A 452 14.48 15.23 13.51
C VAL A 452 12.98 15.00 13.70
N SER A 453 12.22 16.07 13.93
CA SER A 453 10.78 15.96 14.12
C SER A 453 10.03 17.23 13.71
N LEU A 454 8.74 17.06 13.40
CA LEU A 454 7.77 18.11 13.15
C LEU A 454 6.52 17.82 13.98
N VAL A 455 6.07 18.79 14.77
CA VAL A 455 4.82 18.71 15.53
C VAL A 455 3.87 19.78 15.02
N ILE A 456 2.64 19.41 14.70
CA ILE A 456 1.60 20.29 14.19
C ILE A 456 0.41 20.23 15.16
N GLU A 457 0.06 21.37 15.74
CA GLU A 457 -1.03 21.50 16.70
C GLU A 457 -2.07 22.51 16.19
N PRO A 458 -3.34 22.13 16.05
CA PRO A 458 -4.39 23.09 15.71
C PRO A 458 -4.50 24.19 16.77
N ARG A 459 -4.76 25.42 16.32
CA ARG A 459 -5.06 26.57 17.18
C ARG A 459 -6.47 27.08 16.88
N PRO A 460 -7.25 27.38 17.93
CA PRO A 460 -8.62 27.89 17.80
C PRO A 460 -8.67 29.30 17.20
#